data_AF-V7FSZ9-F1
#
_entry.id   AF-V7FSZ9-F1
#
_cell.length_a   1.000
_cell.length_b   1.000
_cell.length_c   1.000
_cell.angle_alpha   90.00
_cell.angle_beta   90.00
_cell.angle_gamma   90.00
#
_symmetry.space_group_name_H-M   'P 1'
#
loop_
_entity.id
_entity.type
_entity.pdbx_description
1 polymer ?
#
loop_
_entity_poly.entity_id
_entity_poly.type
_entity_poly.pdbx_seq_one_letter_code
_entity_poly.pdbx_strand_id
1 'polypeptide(L)'
;MCLLLMISVLTACTSSDQVEQQSKIAASATQTASLVLEAWVAGAAPSKYTSRTLQSVGKALADAGAQIQSAKSPEPSEQAGLTTAVGQLSAAVTRAATAVQNGNRSDVEHAQQDLRAAAADLSASYARYFAPKS
;
A
#
# COMPACT_ATOMS: atom_id res chain seq x y z
N MET A 1 41.66 -23.26 -22.03
CA MET A 1 41.30 -22.80 -20.68
C MET A 1 40.71 -21.40 -20.81
N CYS A 2 39.41 -21.29 -21.12
CA CYS A 2 38.72 -20.03 -21.34
C CYS A 2 37.48 -19.93 -20.45
N LEU A 3 37.38 -18.78 -19.78
CA LEU A 3 36.16 -18.16 -19.26
C LEU A 3 35.18 -19.07 -18.50
N LEU A 4 35.56 -19.41 -17.27
CA LEU A 4 34.58 -19.61 -16.18
C LEU A 4 34.58 -18.36 -15.28
N LEU A 5 34.38 -17.19 -15.88
CA LEU A 5 33.97 -15.98 -15.17
C LEU A 5 32.44 -16.02 -15.05
N MET A 6 31.96 -16.95 -14.23
CA MET A 6 30.59 -16.92 -13.72
C MET A 6 30.51 -15.73 -12.76
N ILE A 7 30.21 -14.57 -13.33
CA ILE A 7 29.86 -13.36 -12.58
C ILE A 7 28.57 -13.68 -11.85
N SER A 8 28.70 -14.08 -10.59
CA SER A 8 27.60 -14.11 -9.63
C SER A 8 27.11 -12.67 -9.48
N VAL A 9 26.03 -12.34 -10.18
CA VAL A 9 25.32 -11.09 -9.95
C VAL A 9 24.64 -11.23 -8.58
N LEU A 10 25.31 -10.76 -7.52
CA LEU A 10 24.64 -10.44 -6.28
C LEU A 10 23.72 -9.25 -6.54
N THR A 11 22.49 -9.49 -7.03
CA THR A 11 21.38 -8.59 -6.70
C THR A 11 21.02 -8.85 -5.25
N ALA A 12 21.91 -8.46 -4.32
CA ALA A 12 21.49 -8.18 -2.97
C ALA A 12 20.64 -6.92 -3.09
N CYS A 13 19.33 -7.08 -3.34
CA CYS A 13 18.37 -6.02 -3.02
C CYS A 13 18.65 -5.67 -1.57
N THR A 14 19.19 -4.48 -1.30
CA THR A 14 19.27 -4.05 0.09
C THR A 14 17.84 -4.02 0.59
N SER A 15 17.63 -4.48 1.81
CA SER A 15 16.29 -4.52 2.42
C SER A 15 15.61 -3.14 2.42
N SER A 16 16.41 -2.08 2.41
CA SER A 16 15.95 -0.70 2.21
C SER A 16 15.25 -0.51 0.86
N ASP A 17 15.79 -1.03 -0.24
CA ASP A 17 15.20 -0.92 -1.58
C ASP A 17 13.86 -1.65 -1.65
N GLN A 18 13.77 -2.81 -0.99
CA GLN A 18 12.52 -3.56 -0.90
C GLN A 18 11.46 -2.75 -0.15
N VAL A 19 11.79 -2.19 1.02
CA VAL A 19 10.84 -1.36 1.79
C VAL A 19 10.42 -0.12 0.98
N GLU A 20 11.35 0.51 0.27
CA GLU A 20 11.05 1.66 -0.59
C GLU A 20 10.08 1.30 -1.71
N GLN A 21 10.38 0.22 -2.43
CA GLN A 21 9.57 -0.23 -3.55
C GLN A 21 8.16 -0.62 -3.11
N GLN A 22 8.02 -1.35 -1.99
CA GLN A 22 6.71 -1.74 -1.48
C GLN A 22 5.91 -0.55 -0.95
N SER A 23 6.57 0.45 -0.37
CA SER A 23 5.91 1.70 0.03
C SER A 23 5.37 2.48 -1.17
N LYS A 24 6.12 2.53 -2.29
CA LYS A 24 5.65 3.15 -3.54
C LYS A 24 4.47 2.39 -4.17
N ILE A 25 4.51 1.06 -4.11
CA ILE A 25 3.37 0.21 -4.54
C ILE A 25 2.15 0.52 -3.68
N ALA A 26 2.29 0.60 -2.36
CA ALA A 26 1.20 0.92 -1.46
C ALA A 26 0.61 2.33 -1.73
N ALA A 27 1.46 3.33 -1.98
CA ALA A 27 1.02 4.67 -2.35
C ALA A 27 0.23 4.68 -3.68
N SER A 28 0.74 3.98 -4.70
CA SER A 28 0.07 3.90 -6.02
C SER A 28 -1.26 3.14 -5.95
N ALA A 29 -1.32 2.06 -5.16
CA ALA A 29 -2.52 1.29 -4.91
C ALA A 29 -3.57 2.15 -4.17
N THR A 30 -3.15 2.94 -3.18
CA THR A 30 -4.00 3.89 -2.46
C THR A 30 -4.60 4.93 -3.39
N GLN A 31 -3.79 5.50 -4.30
CA GLN A 31 -4.28 6.46 -5.29
C GLN A 31 -5.33 5.83 -6.21
N THR A 32 -5.14 4.57 -6.61
CA THR A 32 -6.11 3.82 -7.40
C THR A 32 -7.43 3.64 -6.65
N ALA A 33 -7.39 3.32 -5.35
CA ALA A 33 -8.58 3.24 -4.51
C ALA A 33 -9.33 4.58 -4.43
N SER A 34 -8.62 5.69 -4.22
CA SER A 34 -9.23 7.02 -4.17
C SER A 34 -9.96 7.34 -5.48
N LEU A 35 -9.30 7.16 -6.62
CA LEU A 35 -9.87 7.46 -7.94
C LEU A 35 -11.11 6.60 -8.25
N VAL A 36 -11.08 5.30 -7.95
CA VAL A 36 -12.22 4.43 -8.24
C VAL A 36 -13.41 4.73 -7.33
N LEU A 37 -13.15 5.12 -6.07
CA LEU A 37 -14.21 5.57 -5.15
C LEU A 37 -14.82 6.89 -5.59
N GLU A 38 -14.01 7.87 -6.01
CA GLU A 38 -14.49 9.14 -6.57
C GLU A 38 -15.36 8.90 -7.81
N ALA A 39 -14.92 8.04 -8.72
CA ALA A 39 -15.70 7.68 -9.90
C ALA A 39 -17.04 7.01 -9.52
N TRP A 40 -17.07 6.17 -8.50
CA TRP A 40 -18.30 5.55 -8.02
C TRP A 40 -19.25 6.56 -7.35
N VAL A 41 -18.73 7.45 -6.50
CA VAL A 41 -19.52 8.51 -5.85
C VAL A 41 -20.15 9.44 -6.89
N ALA A 42 -19.40 9.77 -7.94
CA ALA A 42 -19.87 10.55 -9.09
C ALA A 42 -20.84 9.79 -10.01
N GLY A 43 -21.11 8.50 -9.76
CA GLY A 43 -21.97 7.66 -10.60
C GLY A 43 -21.34 7.23 -11.93
N ALA A 44 -20.04 7.48 -12.13
CA ALA A 44 -19.30 7.16 -13.34
C ALA A 44 -18.79 5.70 -13.38
N ALA A 45 -18.75 5.00 -12.24
CA ALA A 45 -18.29 3.62 -12.14
C ALA A 45 -19.37 2.69 -11.56
N PRO A 46 -19.64 1.51 -12.17
CA PRO A 46 -20.57 0.53 -11.61
C PRO A 46 -20.09 -0.05 -10.27
N SER A 47 -21.01 -0.34 -9.35
CA SER A 47 -20.66 -0.88 -8.01
C SER A 47 -19.87 -2.20 -8.08
N LYS A 48 -20.25 -3.12 -8.98
CA LYS A 48 -19.56 -4.41 -9.13
C LYS A 48 -18.11 -4.25 -9.61
N TYR A 49 -17.87 -3.33 -10.54
CA TYR A 49 -16.52 -3.01 -11.00
C TYR A 49 -15.71 -2.38 -9.88
N THR A 50 -16.25 -1.30 -9.29
CA THR A 50 -15.62 -0.54 -8.20
C THR A 50 -15.21 -1.45 -7.05
N SER A 51 -16.14 -2.28 -6.56
CA SER A 51 -15.85 -3.18 -5.45
C SER A 51 -14.76 -4.21 -5.77
N ARG A 52 -14.80 -4.82 -6.97
CA ARG A 52 -13.75 -5.78 -7.38
C ARG A 52 -12.39 -5.11 -7.51
N THR A 53 -12.34 -3.90 -8.05
CA THR A 53 -11.10 -3.11 -8.12
C THR A 53 -10.56 -2.82 -6.73
N LEU A 54 -11.43 -2.39 -5.79
CA LEU A 54 -11.04 -2.16 -4.40
C LEU A 54 -10.57 -3.44 -3.72
N GLN A 55 -11.19 -4.59 -3.95
CA GLN A 55 -10.70 -5.87 -3.42
C GLN A 55 -9.28 -6.21 -3.92
N SER A 56 -9.02 -6.02 -5.22
CA SER A 56 -7.66 -6.21 -5.78
C SER A 56 -6.65 -5.24 -5.17
N VAL A 57 -7.03 -3.97 -5.00
CA VAL A 57 -6.18 -2.95 -4.35
C VAL A 57 -5.91 -3.29 -2.89
N GLY A 58 -6.95 -3.71 -2.14
CA GLY A 58 -6.82 -4.13 -0.74
C GLY A 58 -5.86 -5.30 -0.59
N LYS A 59 -5.91 -6.27 -1.52
CA LYS A 59 -4.93 -7.37 -1.59
C LYS A 59 -3.52 -6.88 -1.90
N ALA A 60 -3.34 -5.99 -2.88
CA ALA A 60 -2.03 -5.44 -3.20
C ALA A 60 -1.41 -4.69 -2.00
N LEU A 61 -2.23 -3.96 -1.24
CA LEU A 61 -1.80 -3.31 0.00
C LEU A 61 -1.41 -4.32 1.08
N ALA A 62 -2.21 -5.36 1.29
CA ALA A 62 -1.88 -6.42 2.26
C ALA A 62 -0.57 -7.14 1.90
N ASP A 63 -0.40 -7.46 0.61
CA ASP A 63 0.81 -8.10 0.10
C ASP A 63 2.03 -7.17 0.28
N ALA A 64 1.90 -5.88 -0.03
CA ALA A 64 2.96 -4.89 0.21
C ALA A 64 3.32 -4.77 1.70
N GLY A 65 2.32 -4.72 2.59
CA GLY A 65 2.53 -4.67 4.04
C GLY A 65 3.30 -5.88 4.57
N ALA A 66 2.97 -7.08 4.08
CA ALA A 66 3.69 -8.31 4.42
C ALA A 66 5.13 -8.32 3.89
N GLN A 67 5.36 -7.77 2.70
CA GLN A 67 6.71 -7.63 2.12
C GLN A 67 7.56 -6.57 2.84
N ILE A 68 6.94 -5.49 3.34
CA ILE A 68 7.61 -4.53 4.21
C ILE A 68 7.98 -5.20 5.52
N GLN A 69 7.05 -5.92 6.16
CA GLN A 69 7.28 -6.57 7.45
C GLN A 69 8.37 -7.64 7.40
N SER A 70 8.48 -8.39 6.29
CA SER A 70 9.46 -9.46 6.13
C SER A 70 10.86 -8.98 5.74
N ALA A 71 10.99 -7.74 5.29
CA ALA A 71 12.29 -7.17 4.92
C ALA A 71 13.19 -7.06 6.15
N LYS A 72 14.49 -7.36 6.01
CA LYS A 72 15.45 -7.22 7.12
C LYS A 72 15.79 -5.75 7.34
N SER A 73 15.10 -5.03 8.22
CA SER A 73 15.38 -3.60 8.43
C SER A 73 16.43 -3.36 9.52
N PRO A 74 17.37 -2.41 9.32
CA PRO A 74 18.17 -1.86 10.42
C PRO A 74 17.34 -0.99 11.39
N GLU A 75 16.11 -0.62 11.00
CA GLU A 75 15.21 0.30 11.73
C GLU A 75 13.84 -0.38 12.00
N PRO A 76 13.76 -1.37 12.92
CA PRO A 76 12.55 -2.17 13.10
C PRO A 76 11.33 -1.37 13.56
N SER A 77 11.54 -0.26 14.28
CA SER A 77 10.43 0.56 14.80
C SER A 77 9.78 1.42 13.71
N GLU A 78 10.60 1.97 12.82
CA GLU A 78 10.18 2.75 11.66
C GLU A 78 9.54 1.84 10.62
N GLN A 79 10.09 0.64 10.42
CA GLN A 79 9.48 -0.40 9.59
C GLN A 79 8.10 -0.78 10.10
N ALA A 80 7.93 -0.94 11.41
CA ALA A 80 6.63 -1.24 12.01
C ALA A 80 5.61 -0.13 11.72
N GLY A 81 6.02 1.14 11.80
CA GLY A 81 5.18 2.28 11.42
C GLY A 81 4.68 2.21 9.97
N LEU A 82 5.58 1.89 9.02
CA LEU A 82 5.21 1.66 7.63
C LEU A 82 4.21 0.51 7.48
N THR A 83 4.50 -0.65 8.08
CA THR A 83 3.60 -1.82 8.03
C THR A 83 2.22 -1.48 8.61
N THR A 84 2.15 -0.76 9.73
CA THR A 84 0.89 -0.32 10.34
C THR A 84 0.09 0.57 9.39
N ALA A 85 0.72 1.59 8.80
CA ALA A 85 0.03 2.50 7.87
C ALA A 85 -0.50 1.75 6.63
N VAL A 86 0.29 0.84 6.06
CA VAL A 86 -0.15 0.00 4.92
C VAL A 86 -1.28 -0.96 5.32
N GLY A 87 -1.25 -1.51 6.54
CA GLY A 87 -2.33 -2.33 7.08
C GLY A 87 -3.64 -1.55 7.23
N GLN A 88 -3.57 -0.31 7.73
CA GLN A 88 -4.72 0.58 7.83
C GLN A 88 -5.31 0.94 6.45
N LEU A 89 -4.46 1.20 5.45
CA LEU A 89 -4.88 1.40 4.07
C LEU A 89 -5.64 0.17 3.53
N SER A 90 -5.09 -1.04 3.69
CA SER A 90 -5.74 -2.28 3.25
C SER A 90 -7.11 -2.48 3.91
N ALA A 91 -7.20 -2.21 5.21
CA ALA A 91 -8.45 -2.30 5.96
C ALA A 91 -9.49 -1.26 5.50
N ALA A 92 -9.08 -0.01 5.28
CA ALA A 92 -9.95 1.06 4.79
C ALA A 92 -10.50 0.72 3.38
N VAL A 93 -9.64 0.26 2.47
CA VAL A 93 -10.04 -0.17 1.13
C VAL A 93 -11.01 -1.35 1.17
N THR A 94 -10.78 -2.31 2.07
CA THR A 94 -11.68 -3.47 2.24
C THR A 94 -13.06 -3.02 2.74
N ARG A 95 -13.12 -2.11 3.73
CA ARG A 95 -14.39 -1.52 4.19
C ARG A 95 -15.10 -0.77 3.05
N ALA A 96 -14.35 0.00 2.26
CA ALA A 96 -14.89 0.71 1.10
C ALA A 96 -15.48 -0.26 0.06
N ALA A 97 -14.81 -1.38 -0.20
CA ALA A 97 -15.28 -2.40 -1.13
C ALA A 97 -16.63 -3.00 -0.71
N THR A 98 -16.80 -3.27 0.59
CA THR A 98 -18.07 -3.75 1.18
C THR A 98 -19.15 -2.68 1.14
N ALA A 99 -18.81 -1.44 1.50
CA ALA A 99 -19.75 -0.32 1.46
C ALA A 99 -20.30 -0.07 0.05
N VAL A 100 -19.43 -0.11 -0.98
CA VAL A 100 -19.81 -0.02 -2.40
C VAL A 100 -20.74 -1.17 -2.81
N GLN A 101 -20.48 -2.41 -2.37
CA GLN A 101 -21.36 -3.56 -2.66
C GLN A 101 -22.76 -3.35 -2.08
N ASN A 102 -22.83 -2.78 -0.89
CA ASN A 102 -24.09 -2.51 -0.19
C ASN A 102 -24.77 -1.22 -0.67
N GLY A 103 -24.15 -0.45 -1.56
CA GLY A 103 -24.65 0.86 -1.99
C GLY A 103 -24.66 1.90 -0.87
N ASN A 104 -23.92 1.69 0.22
CA ASN A 104 -23.95 2.56 1.39
C ASN A 104 -22.98 3.74 1.22
N ARG A 105 -23.51 4.89 0.80
CA ARG A 105 -22.72 6.10 0.57
C ARG A 105 -22.05 6.65 1.84
N SER A 106 -22.73 6.63 2.99
CA SER A 106 -22.13 7.13 4.23
C SER A 106 -20.94 6.28 4.65
N ASP A 107 -21.02 4.95 4.51
CA ASP A 107 -19.89 4.06 4.84
C ASP A 107 -18.73 4.24 3.85
N VAL A 108 -19.03 4.53 2.57
CA VAL A 108 -18.00 4.89 1.58
C VAL A 108 -17.28 6.19 1.97
N GLU A 109 -18.01 7.22 2.39
CA GLU A 109 -17.43 8.49 2.84
C GLU A 109 -16.53 8.32 4.07
N HIS A 110 -16.97 7.54 5.07
CA HIS A 110 -16.13 7.20 6.23
C HIS A 110 -14.88 6.43 5.79
N ALA A 111 -15.01 5.43 4.90
CA ALA A 111 -13.87 4.69 4.41
C ALA A 111 -12.89 5.56 3.59
N GLN A 112 -13.38 6.58 2.88
CA GLN A 112 -12.53 7.57 2.20
C GLN A 112 -11.78 8.49 3.19
N GLN A 113 -12.37 8.81 4.33
CA GLN A 113 -11.69 9.55 5.39
C GLN A 113 -10.59 8.70 6.01
N ASP A 114 -10.88 7.45 6.34
CA ASP A 114 -9.90 6.48 6.84
C ASP A 114 -8.74 6.29 5.86
N LEU A 115 -9.06 6.16 4.56
CA LEU A 115 -8.06 6.01 3.50
C LEU A 115 -7.12 7.22 3.44
N ARG A 116 -7.67 8.44 3.53
CA ARG A 116 -6.88 9.68 3.54
C ARG A 116 -6.00 9.81 4.78
N ALA A 117 -6.53 9.47 5.95
CA ALA A 117 -5.75 9.46 7.19
C ALA A 117 -4.58 8.48 7.12
N ALA A 118 -4.85 7.23 6.72
CA ALA A 118 -3.82 6.20 6.59
C ALA A 118 -2.79 6.52 5.48
N ALA A 119 -3.19 7.22 4.42
CA ALA A 119 -2.26 7.71 3.39
C ALA A 119 -1.30 8.77 3.94
N ALA A 120 -1.80 9.68 4.78
CA ALA A 120 -0.97 10.66 5.47
C ALA A 120 0.01 9.97 6.45
N ASP A 121 -0.46 8.97 7.19
CA ASP A 121 0.37 8.16 8.09
C ASP A 121 1.45 7.38 7.33
N LEU A 122 1.14 6.85 6.15
CA LEU A 122 2.11 6.20 5.27
C LEU A 122 3.20 7.19 4.83
N SER A 123 2.80 8.39 4.40
CA SER A 123 3.75 9.44 4.00
C SER A 123 4.66 9.85 5.15
N ALA A 124 4.11 10.06 6.35
CA ALA A 124 4.90 10.41 7.53
C ALA A 124 5.84 9.28 7.95
N SER A 125 5.37 8.02 7.92
CA SER A 125 6.19 6.85 8.25
C SER A 125 7.30 6.62 7.24
N TYR A 126 7.02 6.83 5.95
CA TYR A 126 8.03 6.79 4.88
C TYR A 126 9.12 7.83 5.11
N ALA A 127 8.76 9.08 5.40
CA ALA A 127 9.72 10.14 5.66
C ALA A 127 10.63 9.83 6.87
N ARG A 128 10.08 9.23 7.94
CA ARG A 128 10.85 8.80 9.12
C ARG A 128 11.80 7.64 8.81
N TYR A 129 11.33 6.64 8.07
CA TYR A 129 12.13 5.46 7.74
C TYR A 129 13.37 5.82 6.90
N PHE A 130 13.21 6.73 5.93
CA PHE A 130 14.30 7.14 5.03
C PHE A 130 15.04 8.41 5.49
N ALA A 131 14.78 8.91 6.70
CA ALA A 131 15.50 10.05 7.24
C ALA A 131 16.99 9.69 7.47
N PRO A 132 17.93 10.61 7.20
CA PRO A 132 19.34 10.40 7.53
C PRO A 132 19.51 10.09 9.01
N LYS A 133 20.25 9.03 9.32
CA LYS A 133 20.59 8.63 10.69
C LYS A 133 21.92 9.27 11.10
N SER A 134 22.00 9.79 12.32
CA SER A 134 23.21 10.41 12.90
C SER A 134 24.07 9.39 13.62
#